data_AF-A0A552V639-F1
#
_entry.id   AF-A0A552V639-F1
#
_cell.length_a   1.000
_cell.length_b   1.000
_cell.length_c   1.000
_cell.angle_alpha   90.00
_cell.angle_beta   90.00
_cell.angle_gamma   90.00
#
_symmetry.space_group_name_H-M   'P 1'
#
loop_
_entity.id
_entity.type
_entity.pdbx_description
1 polymer ?
#
loop_
_entity_poly.entity_id
_entity_poly.type
_entity_poly.pdbx_seq_one_letter_code
_entity_poly.pdbx_strand_id
1 'polypeptide(L)'
;MKKLLPLLLLLALLSCSDKEKPDYNIQITAVKQAFEQKKIDPLQPYLAIGYTIKGLPEGLEALAIPQILQQVPAPIKYEIKSEAKEEMGTRVKALFYYADGKPKNVDFLIAGDGKILELNIMNDAKIDATSGK
;
A
#
# COMPACT_ATOMS: atom_id res chain seq x y z
N MET A 1 -9.26 20.85 64.17
CA MET A 1 -9.28 19.42 63.80
C MET A 1 -9.15 19.30 62.28
N LYS A 2 -8.31 18.37 61.83
CA LYS A 2 -7.96 18.05 60.44
C LYS A 2 -9.16 17.46 59.67
N LYS A 3 -9.24 17.71 58.35
CA LYS A 3 -9.42 16.73 57.24
C LYS A 3 -9.63 17.51 55.92
N LEU A 4 -8.59 17.58 55.09
CA LEU A 4 -8.34 16.78 53.87
C LEU A 4 -9.00 17.38 52.61
N LEU A 5 -8.20 18.10 51.82
CA LEU A 5 -8.32 18.20 50.37
C LEU A 5 -7.96 16.83 49.78
N PRO A 6 -8.64 16.30 48.74
CA PRO A 6 -8.05 16.34 47.39
C PRO A 6 -9.15 16.44 46.29
N LEU A 7 -8.96 17.21 45.21
CA LEU A 7 -8.36 16.77 43.94
C LEU A 7 -9.39 16.32 42.88
N LEU A 8 -9.15 16.74 41.64
CA LEU A 8 -9.63 16.13 40.40
C LEU A 8 -11.13 16.25 40.07
N LEU A 9 -11.65 17.46 39.85
CA LEU A 9 -12.70 17.60 38.84
C LEU A 9 -12.04 17.68 37.45
N LEU A 10 -11.78 16.48 36.93
CA LEU A 10 -11.83 16.09 35.52
C LEU A 10 -11.61 17.24 34.52
N LEU A 11 -10.35 17.38 34.12
CA LEU A 11 -10.00 17.73 32.74
C LEU A 11 -10.73 16.76 31.81
N ALA A 12 -11.96 17.09 31.41
CA ALA A 12 -12.55 16.60 30.19
C ALA A 12 -11.91 17.36 29.02
N LEU A 13 -10.60 17.12 28.82
CA LEU A 13 -9.98 17.33 27.53
C LEU A 13 -10.62 16.30 26.60
N LEU A 14 -11.75 16.69 26.03
CA LEU A 14 -12.21 16.17 24.75
C LEU A 14 -11.15 16.54 23.72
N SER A 15 -10.04 15.81 23.74
CA SER A 15 -9.20 15.66 22.57
C SER A 15 -10.05 14.88 21.57
N CYS A 16 -10.89 15.61 20.83
CA CYS A 16 -11.23 15.20 19.48
C CYS A 16 -9.89 15.18 18.73
N SER A 17 -9.19 14.05 18.82
CA SER A 17 -8.18 13.72 17.83
C SER A 17 -8.96 13.56 16.54
N ASP A 18 -9.04 14.63 15.75
CA ASP A 18 -9.24 14.50 14.31
C ASP A 18 -8.17 13.50 13.88
N LYS A 19 -8.59 12.25 13.68
CA LYS A 19 -7.71 11.21 13.18
C LYS A 19 -7.34 11.70 11.79
N GLU A 20 -6.13 12.26 11.70
CA GLU A 20 -5.52 12.70 10.46
C GLU A 20 -5.77 11.62 9.42
N LYS A 21 -6.31 12.02 8.26
CA LYS A 21 -6.59 11.06 7.20
C LYS A 21 -5.29 10.32 6.90
N PRO A 22 -5.28 8.98 6.87
CA PRO A 22 -4.05 8.25 6.61
C PRO A 22 -3.46 8.71 5.26
N ASP A 23 -2.19 9.12 5.26
CA ASP A 23 -1.49 9.47 4.04
C ASP A 23 -0.92 8.19 3.39
N TYR A 24 -1.54 7.76 2.30
CA TYR A 24 -1.14 6.57 1.56
C TYR A 24 0.00 6.81 0.55
N ASN A 25 0.50 8.05 0.43
CA ASN A 25 1.58 8.36 -0.51
C ASN A 25 2.87 7.60 -0.20
N ILE A 26 3.13 7.32 1.07
CA ILE A 26 4.35 6.63 1.51
C ILE A 26 4.39 5.20 0.92
N GLN A 27 3.29 4.45 1.03
CA GLN A 27 3.17 3.09 0.51
C GLN A 27 3.31 3.07 -1.02
N ILE A 28 2.63 3.99 -1.71
CA ILE A 28 2.66 4.03 -3.17
C ILE A 28 4.03 4.49 -3.69
N THR A 29 4.67 5.41 -2.99
CA THR A 29 6.06 5.82 -3.26
C THR A 29 7.02 4.65 -3.09
N ALA A 30 6.85 3.84 -2.04
CA ALA A 30 7.65 2.65 -1.82
C ALA A 30 7.50 1.62 -2.95
N VAL A 31 6.26 1.41 -3.45
CA VAL A 31 6.01 0.57 -4.64
C VAL A 31 6.76 1.13 -5.85
N LYS A 32 6.62 2.42 -6.14
CA LYS A 32 7.32 3.07 -7.26
C LYS A 32 8.85 2.91 -7.12
N GLN A 33 9.40 3.18 -5.94
CA GLN A 33 10.83 3.05 -5.66
C GLN A 33 11.33 1.61 -5.85
N ALA A 34 10.53 0.61 -5.47
CA ALA A 34 10.89 -0.78 -5.70
C ALA A 34 11.03 -1.11 -7.20
N PHE A 35 10.16 -0.57 -8.05
CA PHE A 35 10.30 -0.69 -9.51
C PHE A 35 11.49 0.09 -10.07
N GLU A 36 11.75 1.30 -9.56
CA GLU A 36 12.90 2.11 -9.97
C GLU A 36 14.23 1.44 -9.63
N GLN A 37 14.32 0.89 -8.42
CA GLN A 37 15.53 0.24 -7.91
C GLN A 37 15.65 -1.22 -8.33
N LYS A 38 14.59 -1.79 -8.93
CA LYS A 38 14.50 -3.21 -9.29
C LYS A 38 14.76 -4.13 -8.09
N LYS A 39 14.30 -3.71 -6.91
CA LYS A 39 14.56 -4.36 -5.61
C LYS A 39 13.33 -4.25 -4.71
N ILE A 40 13.11 -5.27 -3.87
CA ILE A 40 11.97 -5.30 -2.95
C ILE A 40 12.19 -4.44 -1.70
N ASP A 41 13.45 -4.14 -1.35
CA ASP A 41 13.85 -3.49 -0.10
C ASP A 41 13.05 -2.22 0.23
N PRO A 42 12.76 -1.29 -0.72
CA PRO A 42 11.96 -0.10 -0.41
C PRO A 42 10.51 -0.43 -0.02
N LEU A 43 9.95 -1.50 -0.58
CA LEU A 43 8.56 -1.91 -0.41
C LEU A 43 8.36 -2.81 0.81
N GLN A 44 9.38 -3.60 1.17
CA GLN A 44 9.30 -4.61 2.23
C GLN A 44 8.76 -4.10 3.58
N PRO A 45 9.12 -2.89 4.08
CA PRO A 45 8.57 -2.36 5.33
C PRO A 45 7.06 -2.11 5.28
N TYR A 46 6.46 -2.06 4.10
CA TYR A 46 5.04 -1.78 3.91
C TYR A 46 4.24 -3.03 3.53
N LEU A 47 4.85 -4.19 3.33
CA LEU A 47 4.12 -5.43 3.03
C LEU A 47 3.64 -6.10 4.32
N ALA A 48 2.39 -6.54 4.32
CA ALA A 48 1.89 -7.43 5.37
C ALA A 48 2.52 -8.82 5.24
N ILE A 49 2.58 -9.56 6.35
CA ILE A 49 2.87 -11.00 6.28
C ILE A 49 1.68 -11.66 5.57
N GLY A 50 1.95 -12.44 4.52
CA GLY A 50 0.90 -13.09 3.73
C GLY A 50 0.12 -12.15 2.81
N TYR A 51 0.71 -11.02 2.41
CA TYR A 51 0.11 -10.18 1.37
C TYR A 51 -0.11 -10.97 0.08
N THR A 52 -1.14 -10.59 -0.68
CA THR A 52 -1.48 -11.24 -1.95
C THR A 52 -1.26 -10.30 -3.14
N ILE A 53 -1.20 -10.89 -4.33
CA ILE A 53 -1.22 -10.16 -5.60
C ILE A 53 -2.28 -10.80 -6.47
N LYS A 54 -3.28 -10.01 -6.89
CA LYS A 54 -4.35 -10.51 -7.75
C LYS A 54 -3.80 -11.20 -9.00
N GLY A 55 -4.32 -12.40 -9.26
CA GLY A 55 -3.93 -13.23 -10.39
C GLY A 55 -2.78 -14.20 -10.10
N LEU A 56 -2.17 -14.14 -8.91
CA LEU A 56 -1.20 -15.14 -8.46
C LEU A 56 -1.83 -16.09 -7.43
N PRO A 57 -1.40 -17.37 -7.41
CA PRO A 57 -1.69 -18.27 -6.30
C PRO A 57 -1.05 -17.78 -5.00
N GLU A 58 -1.79 -17.90 -3.90
CA GLU A 58 -1.30 -17.56 -2.56
C GLU A 58 0.00 -18.30 -2.22
N GLY A 59 0.95 -17.59 -1.64
CA GLY A 59 2.26 -18.10 -1.23
C GLY A 59 3.34 -17.97 -2.32
N LEU A 60 2.98 -17.59 -3.55
CA LEU A 60 3.96 -17.37 -4.63
C LEU A 60 4.40 -15.90 -4.76
N GLU A 61 3.81 -14.98 -4.01
CA GLU A 61 4.07 -13.54 -4.12
C GLU A 61 5.53 -13.19 -3.86
N ALA A 62 6.14 -13.80 -2.85
CA ALA A 62 7.54 -13.59 -2.50
C ALA A 62 8.50 -14.01 -3.63
N LEU A 63 8.12 -15.00 -4.44
CA LEU A 63 8.90 -15.46 -5.60
C LEU A 63 8.61 -14.63 -6.85
N ALA A 64 7.37 -14.18 -7.01
CA ALA A 64 6.92 -13.43 -8.17
C ALA A 64 7.35 -11.97 -8.15
N ILE A 65 7.32 -11.30 -6.99
CA ILE A 65 7.63 -9.86 -6.90
C ILE A 65 9.00 -9.51 -7.47
N PRO A 66 10.11 -10.18 -7.11
CA PRO A 66 11.40 -9.89 -7.72
C PRO A 66 11.36 -9.95 -9.25
N GLN A 67 10.66 -10.95 -9.82
CA GLN A 67 10.54 -11.10 -11.27
C GLN A 67 9.69 -9.99 -11.90
N ILE A 68 8.56 -9.64 -11.27
CA ILE A 68 7.69 -8.54 -11.70
C ILE A 68 8.48 -7.22 -11.70
N LEU A 69 9.24 -6.94 -10.64
CA LEU A 69 10.07 -5.75 -10.54
C LEU A 69 11.12 -5.68 -11.66
N GLN A 70 11.73 -6.82 -12.04
CA GLN A 70 12.67 -6.85 -13.17
C GLN A 70 11.97 -6.54 -14.51
N GLN A 71 10.84 -7.19 -14.79
CA GLN A 71 10.20 -7.18 -16.11
C GLN A 71 9.37 -5.93 -16.39
N VAL A 72 8.73 -5.36 -15.37
CA VAL A 72 7.84 -4.22 -15.54
C VAL A 72 8.65 -2.92 -15.44
N PRO A 73 8.51 -1.97 -16.39
CA PRO A 73 9.19 -0.68 -16.32
C PRO A 73 8.76 0.09 -15.06
N ALA A 74 9.60 1.00 -14.59
CA ALA A 74 9.21 1.85 -13.46
C ALA A 74 8.20 2.91 -13.89
N PRO A 75 7.17 3.19 -13.09
CA PRO A 75 6.28 4.32 -13.35
C PRO A 75 7.02 5.63 -13.09
N ILE A 76 6.82 6.62 -13.96
CA ILE A 76 7.40 7.97 -13.86
C ILE A 76 6.71 8.75 -12.74
N LYS A 77 5.38 8.60 -12.64
CA LYS A 77 4.55 9.25 -11.63
C LYS A 77 3.33 8.38 -11.31
N TYR A 78 2.65 8.72 -10.23
CA TYR A 78 1.38 8.12 -9.87
C TYR A 78 0.35 9.18 -9.50
N GLU A 79 -0.93 8.81 -9.51
CA GLU A 79 -2.04 9.64 -9.04
C GLU A 79 -3.06 8.77 -8.31
N ILE A 80 -3.37 9.10 -7.06
CA ILE A 80 -4.45 8.46 -6.29
C ILE A 80 -5.79 8.95 -6.84
N LYS A 81 -6.67 8.03 -7.21
CA LYS A 81 -7.98 8.32 -7.80
C LYS A 81 -9.12 8.23 -6.80
N SER A 82 -9.06 7.28 -5.88
CA SER A 82 -10.11 7.07 -4.90
C SER A 82 -9.63 6.22 -3.74
N GLU A 83 -10.27 6.45 -2.59
CA GLU A 83 -10.08 5.69 -1.37
C GLU A 83 -11.45 5.19 -0.91
N ALA A 84 -11.55 3.91 -0.55
CA ALA A 84 -12.78 3.30 -0.05
C ALA A 84 -12.46 2.43 1.16
N LYS A 85 -13.19 2.62 2.26
CA LYS A 85 -13.08 1.73 3.43
C LYS A 85 -13.64 0.36 3.10
N GLU A 86 -12.89 -0.67 3.44
CA GLU A 86 -13.26 -2.08 3.39
C GLU A 86 -13.13 -2.67 4.81
N GLU A 87 -13.61 -3.90 5.02
CA GLU A 87 -13.59 -4.55 6.35
C GLU A 87 -12.17 -4.65 6.92
N MET A 88 -11.20 -5.02 6.07
CA MET A 88 -9.82 -5.29 6.46
C MET A 88 -8.89 -4.08 6.33
N GLY A 89 -9.38 -2.93 5.83
CA GLY A 89 -8.52 -1.79 5.56
C GLY A 89 -9.14 -0.72 4.66
N THR A 90 -8.31 0.01 3.95
CA THR A 90 -8.73 0.99 2.93
C THR A 90 -8.19 0.59 1.58
N ARG A 91 -9.10 0.46 0.62
CA ARG A 91 -8.77 0.26 -0.79
C ARG A 91 -8.36 1.59 -1.40
N VAL A 92 -7.12 1.65 -1.89
CA VAL A 92 -6.58 2.82 -2.57
C VAL A 92 -6.42 2.48 -4.04
N LYS A 93 -7.18 3.15 -4.91
CA LYS A 93 -7.05 3.00 -6.37
C LYS A 93 -6.18 4.13 -6.91
N ALA A 94 -5.21 3.81 -7.75
CA ALA A 94 -4.31 4.78 -8.34
C ALA A 94 -4.04 4.49 -9.83
N LEU A 95 -3.52 5.49 -10.52
CA LEU A 95 -2.94 5.34 -11.85
C LEU A 95 -1.42 5.43 -11.77
N PHE A 96 -0.74 4.49 -12.40
CA PHE A 96 0.70 4.55 -12.65
C PHE A 96 0.94 4.98 -14.09
N TYR A 97 1.71 6.05 -14.27
CA TYR A 97 2.07 6.59 -15.58
C TYR A 97 3.45 6.13 -15.98
N TYR A 98 3.57 5.56 -17.18
CA TYR A 98 4.83 5.04 -17.73
C TYR A 98 5.30 5.88 -18.92
N ALA A 99 6.54 5.67 -19.34
CA ALA A 99 7.15 6.37 -20.47
C ALA A 99 6.44 6.12 -21.81
N ASP A 100 5.70 5.02 -21.93
CA ASP A 100 4.89 4.69 -23.12
C ASP A 100 3.62 5.54 -23.25
N GLY A 101 3.35 6.43 -22.29
CA GLY A 101 2.19 7.31 -22.26
C GLY A 101 0.89 6.62 -21.87
N LYS A 102 0.90 5.32 -21.55
CA LYS A 102 -0.30 4.57 -21.19
C LYS A 102 -0.38 4.39 -19.67
N PRO A 103 -1.30 5.07 -18.98
CA PRO A 103 -1.48 4.84 -17.55
C PRO A 103 -2.07 3.46 -17.32
N LYS A 104 -1.63 2.79 -16.25
CA LYS A 104 -2.19 1.50 -15.81
C LYS A 104 -2.90 1.67 -14.48
N ASN A 105 -4.02 0.98 -14.33
CA ASN A 105 -4.74 0.94 -13.07
C ASN A 105 -4.00 0.04 -12.09
N VAL A 106 -3.86 0.51 -10.87
CA VAL A 106 -3.38 -0.28 -9.74
C VAL A 106 -4.31 -0.05 -8.56
N ASP A 107 -4.43 -1.04 -7.70
CA ASP A 107 -5.10 -0.86 -6.43
C ASP A 107 -4.37 -1.60 -5.32
N PHE A 108 -4.55 -1.08 -4.10
CA PHE A 108 -3.92 -1.60 -2.91
C PHE A 108 -4.96 -1.72 -1.82
N LEU A 109 -5.01 -2.85 -1.11
CA LEU A 109 -5.71 -2.92 0.16
C LEU A 109 -4.70 -2.64 1.28
N ILE A 110 -4.89 -1.54 2.01
CA ILE A 110 -3.96 -1.11 3.05
C ILE A 110 -4.65 -1.22 4.41
N ALA A 111 -4.09 -2.03 5.30
CA ALA A 111 -4.55 -2.22 6.66
C ALA A 111 -4.41 -0.94 7.51
N GLY A 112 -5.08 -0.92 8.67
CA GLY A 112 -5.06 0.23 9.58
C GLY A 112 -3.68 0.57 10.16
N ASP A 113 -2.74 -0.38 10.13
CA ASP A 113 -1.34 -0.20 10.52
C ASP A 113 -0.43 0.27 9.38
N GLY A 114 -1.00 0.54 8.19
CA GLY A 114 -0.28 1.00 7.02
C GLY A 114 0.36 -0.10 6.18
N LYS A 115 0.13 -1.39 6.50
CA LYS A 115 0.62 -2.53 5.72
C LYS A 115 -0.28 -2.83 4.53
N ILE A 116 0.32 -3.19 3.40
CA ILE A 116 -0.33 -3.61 2.18
C ILE A 116 -0.71 -5.08 2.32
N LEU A 117 -2.01 -5.35 2.36
CA LEU A 117 -2.61 -6.69 2.35
C LEU A 117 -2.74 -7.23 0.91
N GLU A 118 -3.10 -6.36 -0.04
CA GLU A 118 -3.19 -6.71 -1.46
C GLU A 118 -2.38 -5.72 -2.30
N LEU A 119 -1.47 -6.24 -3.13
CA LEU A 119 -0.57 -5.46 -3.99
C LEU A 119 -0.96 -5.65 -5.47
N ASN A 120 -2.08 -5.08 -5.91
CA ASN A 120 -2.61 -5.30 -7.26
C ASN A 120 -1.95 -4.35 -8.28
N ILE A 121 -0.68 -4.62 -8.57
CA ILE A 121 0.19 -3.85 -9.49
C ILE A 121 0.09 -4.29 -10.96
N MET A 122 -0.70 -5.33 -11.24
CA MET A 122 -0.80 -5.99 -12.56
C MET A 122 -2.23 -6.04 -13.11
N ASN A 123 -3.16 -5.19 -12.65
CA ASN A 123 -4.57 -5.28 -13.07
C ASN A 123 -4.77 -5.29 -14.60
N ASP A 124 -3.85 -4.65 -15.35
CA ASP A 124 -3.88 -4.58 -16.82
C ASP A 124 -2.77 -5.41 -17.50
N ALA A 125 -1.91 -6.12 -16.74
CA ALA A 125 -0.80 -6.88 -17.30
C ALA A 125 -1.22 -8.34 -17.55
N LYS A 126 -1.37 -8.72 -18.82
CA LYS A 126 -1.28 -10.13 -19.21
C LYS A 126 0.17 -10.57 -18.98
N ILE A 127 0.41 -11.44 -18.00
CA ILE A 127 1.69 -12.12 -17.88
C ILE A 127 1.73 -13.13 -19.03
N ASP A 128 2.46 -12.81 -20.09
CA ASP A 128 2.75 -13.78 -21.15
C ASP A 128 3.72 -14.83 -20.59
N ALA A 129 3.16 -15.95 -20.11
CA ALA A 129 3.90 -17.12 -19.65
C ALA A 129 4.50 -17.96 -20.80
N THR A 130 4.91 -17.31 -21.89
CA THR A 130 5.45 -17.95 -23.10
C THR A 130 6.78 -17.32 -23.48
N SER A 131 7.81 -17.61 -22.70
CA SER A 131 9.22 -17.40 -23.10
C SER A 131 10.05 -18.60 -22.66
N GLY A 132 9.71 -19.76 -23.20
CA GLY A 132 10.55 -20.95 -23.25
C GLY A 132 10.41 -21.53 -24.66
N LYS A 133 11.30 -21.09 -25.57
CA LYS A 133 11.58 -21.82 -26.81
C LYS A 133 12.51 -22.98 -26.50
#